data_AF-A0A7X7YQY5-F1
#
_entry.id   AF-A0A7X7YQY5-F1
#
_cell.length_a   1.000
_cell.length_b   1.000
_cell.length_c   1.000
_cell.angle_alpha   90.00
_cell.angle_beta   90.00
_cell.angle_gamma   90.00
#
_symmetry.space_group_name_H-M   'P 1'
#
loop_
_entity.id
_entity.type
_entity.pdbx_description
1 polymer ?
#
loop_
_entity_poly.entity_id
_entity_poly.type
_entity_poly.pdbx_seq_one_letter_code
_entity_poly.pdbx_strand_id
1 'polypeptide(L)'
;MIQVYFDPNFLFNELLDYYAPVIIKIEDQTFIDLHSLSIVNLLGAQPVEKRPVEMYGLLLMAYEFQKDNIPETIELLKLNDESLNKFKISNLVALKDLYYNNLPSKRLLRLENTLNDCEIILSLCNQYVIQNKELFQDRKLEILLEVISITEVRKLSEERAIPFVMKQPFIFSFDLSNVKFEVAYEFIQDLDKLNDKLTLRVPKIYEYAVDKVKILDKLLSSIDRKSLTNVSFVFTSIDDLIAELIYFKDIIEEIESLDE
;
A
#
# COMPACT_ATOMS: atom_id res chain seq x y z
N MET A 1 25.70 -23.39 -11.82
CA MET A 1 24.57 -23.60 -10.89
C MET A 1 23.97 -22.24 -10.60
N ILE A 2 22.64 -22.17 -10.55
CA ILE A 2 21.91 -20.99 -10.10
C ILE A 2 21.31 -21.35 -8.74
N GLN A 3 21.43 -20.48 -7.75
CA GLN A 3 20.78 -20.67 -6.45
C GLN A 3 19.79 -19.53 -6.24
N VAL A 4 18.56 -19.87 -5.88
CA VAL A 4 17.51 -18.90 -5.56
C VAL A 4 17.14 -19.05 -4.10
N TYR A 5 17.13 -17.94 -3.37
CA TYR A 5 16.78 -17.88 -1.95
C TYR A 5 15.57 -16.99 -1.75
N PHE A 6 14.60 -17.48 -0.98
CA PHE A 6 13.34 -16.80 -0.77
C PHE A 6 12.75 -17.19 0.59
N ASP A 7 11.72 -16.47 1.03
CA ASP A 7 11.09 -16.74 2.32
C ASP A 7 10.36 -18.10 2.31
N PRO A 8 10.57 -18.97 3.33
CA PRO A 8 10.02 -20.32 3.36
C PRO A 8 8.49 -20.39 3.48
N ASN A 9 7.80 -19.27 3.73
CA ASN A 9 6.34 -19.23 3.74
C ASN A 9 5.73 -19.28 2.33
N PHE A 10 6.52 -19.06 1.28
CA PHE A 10 6.05 -19.16 -0.11
C PHE A 10 6.39 -20.51 -0.72
N LEU A 11 5.51 -21.01 -1.59
CA LEU A 11 5.91 -21.96 -2.63
C LEU A 11 6.63 -21.20 -3.74
N PHE A 12 7.60 -21.86 -4.39
CA PHE A 12 8.42 -21.22 -5.43
C PHE A 12 7.60 -20.62 -6.58
N ASN A 13 6.49 -21.26 -6.96
CA ASN A 13 5.59 -20.76 -8.00
C ASN A 13 4.71 -19.60 -7.53
N GLU A 14 4.46 -19.46 -6.23
CA GLU A 14 3.66 -18.37 -5.66
C GLU A 14 4.44 -17.05 -5.60
N LEU A 15 5.76 -17.09 -5.66
CA LEU A 15 6.61 -15.89 -5.56
C LEU A 15 6.22 -14.81 -6.58
N LEU A 16 5.80 -15.21 -7.78
CA LEU A 16 5.33 -14.28 -8.82
C LEU A 16 3.93 -13.72 -8.54
N ASP A 17 3.05 -14.51 -7.93
CA ASP A 17 1.68 -14.09 -7.62
C ASP A 17 1.65 -12.98 -6.57
N TYR A 18 2.64 -12.97 -5.66
CA TYR A 18 2.77 -12.00 -4.57
C TYR A 18 3.86 -10.94 -4.79
N TYR A 19 4.54 -10.98 -5.94
CA TYR A 19 5.75 -10.19 -6.21
C TYR A 19 6.75 -10.29 -5.05
N ALA A 20 6.91 -11.48 -4.48
CA ALA A 20 7.83 -11.71 -3.39
C ALA A 20 9.27 -11.56 -3.89
N PRO A 21 10.19 -10.98 -3.10
CA PRO A 21 11.55 -10.80 -3.54
C PRO A 21 12.36 -12.10 -3.42
N VAL A 22 13.42 -12.21 -4.22
CA VAL A 22 14.38 -13.32 -4.16
C VAL A 22 15.80 -12.80 -4.15
N ILE A 23 16.69 -13.54 -3.48
CA ILE A 23 18.14 -13.41 -3.65
C ILE A 23 18.55 -14.48 -4.66
N ILE A 24 19.36 -14.12 -5.65
CA ILE A 24 19.82 -15.04 -6.67
C ILE A 24 21.34 -15.01 -6.71
N LYS A 25 21.95 -16.19 -6.65
CA LYS A 25 23.37 -16.35 -6.88
C LYS A 25 23.62 -16.98 -8.25
N ILE A 26 24.36 -16.24 -9.06
CA ILE A 26 24.78 -16.62 -10.42
C ILE A 26 26.30 -16.60 -10.42
N GLU A 27 26.91 -17.77 -10.53
CA GLU A 27 28.37 -17.90 -10.43
C GLU A 27 28.89 -17.30 -9.11
N ASP A 28 29.76 -16.30 -9.20
CA ASP A 28 30.36 -15.63 -8.04
C ASP A 28 29.62 -14.36 -7.60
N GLN A 29 28.51 -14.02 -8.27
CA GLN A 29 27.75 -12.81 -8.01
C GLN A 29 26.41 -13.11 -7.37
N THR A 30 26.04 -12.28 -6.39
CA THR A 30 24.75 -12.37 -5.69
C THR A 30 23.94 -11.10 -5.95
N PHE A 31 22.69 -11.31 -6.29
CA PHE A 31 21.75 -10.30 -6.70
C PHE A 31 20.44 -10.39 -5.92
N ILE A 32 19.67 -9.32 -5.95
CA ILE A 32 18.31 -9.24 -5.45
C ILE A 32 17.41 -8.90 -6.62
N ASP A 33 16.35 -9.69 -6.77
CA ASP A 33 15.18 -9.35 -7.56
C ASP A 33 14.06 -9.05 -6.57
N LEU A 34 13.49 -7.84 -6.62
CA LEU A 34 12.46 -7.44 -5.67
C LEU A 34 11.09 -8.07 -5.94
N HIS A 35 10.88 -8.68 -7.12
CA HIS A 35 9.56 -9.08 -7.59
C HIS A 35 9.54 -10.48 -8.25
N SER A 36 10.61 -11.26 -8.13
CA SER A 36 10.73 -12.62 -8.67
C SER A 36 10.61 -12.79 -10.18
N LEU A 37 10.64 -11.71 -10.98
CA LEU A 37 10.53 -11.82 -12.43
C LEU A 37 11.66 -12.68 -13.05
N SER A 38 12.80 -12.76 -12.37
CA SER A 38 13.99 -13.55 -12.72
C SER A 38 13.81 -15.05 -12.66
N ILE A 39 12.81 -15.53 -11.93
CA ILE A 39 12.60 -16.96 -11.74
C ILE A 39 11.67 -17.56 -12.80
N VAL A 40 11.11 -16.76 -13.72
CA VAL A 40 10.14 -17.21 -14.73
C VAL A 40 10.66 -18.41 -15.54
N ASN A 41 11.93 -18.37 -15.96
CA ASN A 41 12.56 -19.47 -16.69
C ASN A 41 12.80 -20.72 -15.82
N LEU A 42 12.76 -20.59 -14.49
CA LEU A 42 13.00 -21.67 -13.53
C LEU A 42 11.69 -22.35 -13.08
N LEU A 43 10.52 -21.76 -13.32
CA LEU A 43 9.23 -22.32 -12.89
C LEU A 43 8.96 -23.72 -13.47
N GLY A 44 9.44 -23.99 -14.68
CA GLY A 44 9.33 -25.29 -15.34
C GLY A 44 10.46 -26.28 -15.00
N ALA A 45 11.50 -25.83 -14.29
CA ALA A 45 12.66 -26.63 -13.96
C ALA A 45 12.48 -27.31 -12.59
N GLN A 46 12.98 -28.55 -12.47
CA GLN A 46 13.08 -29.20 -11.17
C GLN A 46 14.40 -28.80 -10.51
N PRO A 47 14.39 -28.26 -9.28
CA PRO A 47 15.62 -27.97 -8.57
C PRO A 47 16.32 -29.27 -8.19
N VAL A 48 17.64 -29.25 -8.30
CA VAL A 48 18.56 -30.33 -7.94
C VAL A 48 18.57 -30.55 -6.42
N GLU A 49 18.49 -29.45 -5.67
CA GLU A 49 18.49 -29.47 -4.21
C GLU A 49 17.54 -28.40 -3.67
N LYS A 50 16.90 -28.70 -2.53
CA LYS A 50 16.07 -27.79 -1.75
C LYS A 50 16.47 -27.89 -0.29
N ARG A 51 16.80 -26.77 0.36
CA ARG A 51 17.15 -26.78 1.79
C ARG A 51 16.93 -25.42 2.45
N PRO A 52 16.57 -25.38 3.74
CA PRO A 52 16.61 -24.15 4.50
C PRO A 52 18.07 -23.72 4.73
N VAL A 53 18.32 -22.41 4.65
CA VAL A 53 19.64 -21.78 4.85
C VAL A 53 19.46 -20.51 5.66
N GLU A 54 20.35 -20.28 6.61
CA GLU A 54 20.43 -18.99 7.31
C GLU A 54 21.44 -18.09 6.59
N MET A 55 21.01 -16.89 6.20
CA MET A 55 21.82 -15.93 5.47
C MET A 55 21.39 -14.51 5.84
N TYR A 56 22.36 -13.65 6.16
CA TYR A 56 22.12 -12.26 6.61
C TYR A 56 21.12 -12.13 7.78
N GLY A 57 21.10 -13.12 8.68
CA GLY A 57 20.17 -13.17 9.81
C GLY A 57 18.72 -13.52 9.42
N LEU A 58 18.50 -14.04 8.21
CA LEU A 58 17.21 -14.48 7.70
C LEU A 58 17.25 -16.00 7.47
N LEU A 59 16.16 -16.69 7.83
CA LEU A 59 15.94 -18.08 7.45
C LEU A 59 15.26 -18.12 6.07
N LEU A 60 15.96 -18.61 5.06
CA LEU A 60 15.49 -18.66 3.68
C LEU A 60 15.43 -20.09 3.16
N MET A 61 14.54 -20.35 2.20
CA MET A 61 14.54 -21.57 1.41
C MET A 61 15.49 -21.39 0.23
N ALA A 62 16.47 -22.28 0.08
CA ALA A 62 17.41 -22.29 -1.04
C ALA A 62 17.04 -23.37 -2.04
N TYR A 63 16.81 -22.99 -3.29
CA TYR A 63 16.59 -23.90 -4.42
C TYR A 63 17.78 -23.81 -5.37
N GLU A 64 18.36 -24.96 -5.69
CA GLU A 64 19.52 -25.05 -6.60
C GLU A 64 19.10 -25.61 -7.96
N PHE A 65 19.48 -24.92 -9.05
CA PHE A 65 19.14 -25.30 -10.42
C PHE A 65 20.39 -25.52 -11.27
N GLN A 66 20.29 -26.43 -12.23
CA GLN A 66 21.26 -26.52 -13.33
C GLN A 66 21.23 -25.23 -14.15
N LYS A 67 22.37 -24.86 -14.76
CA LYS A 67 22.54 -23.54 -15.38
C LYS A 67 21.78 -23.47 -16.71
N ASP A 68 20.59 -22.90 -16.67
CA ASP A 68 19.85 -22.41 -17.85
C ASP A 68 19.78 -20.88 -17.79
N ASN A 69 19.85 -20.18 -18.92
CA ASN A 69 19.98 -18.72 -18.97
C ASN A 69 18.88 -17.99 -18.18
N ILE A 70 19.27 -17.10 -17.26
CA ILE A 70 18.36 -16.12 -16.64
C ILE A 70 18.01 -15.08 -17.71
N PRO A 71 16.75 -14.61 -17.82
CA PRO A 71 16.40 -13.60 -18.82
C PRO A 71 17.27 -12.35 -18.66
N GLU A 72 17.87 -11.87 -19.76
CA GLU A 72 18.74 -10.68 -19.76
C GLU A 72 18.00 -9.37 -19.39
N THR A 73 16.67 -9.40 -19.33
CA THR A 73 15.79 -8.23 -19.25
C THR A 73 15.39 -7.81 -17.82
N ILE A 74 16.06 -8.32 -16.79
CA ILE A 74 15.56 -8.22 -15.42
C ILE A 74 16.48 -7.32 -14.60
N GLU A 75 15.88 -6.29 -13.99
CA GLU A 75 16.58 -5.34 -13.14
C GLU A 75 16.98 -6.04 -11.83
N LEU A 76 18.17 -6.64 -11.86
CA LEU A 76 18.79 -7.27 -10.72
C LEU A 76 19.65 -6.27 -9.96
N LEU A 77 19.35 -6.06 -8.68
CA LEU A 77 20.16 -5.24 -7.79
C LEU A 77 21.36 -6.05 -7.31
N LYS A 78 22.57 -5.50 -7.35
CA LYS A 78 23.70 -6.13 -6.68
C LYS A 78 23.46 -6.18 -5.17
N LEU A 79 23.80 -7.29 -4.55
CA LEU A 79 23.65 -7.43 -3.11
C LEU A 79 24.61 -6.48 -2.36
N ASN A 80 24.02 -5.61 -1.53
CA ASN A 80 24.68 -4.74 -0.56
C ASN A 80 23.68 -4.45 0.57
N ASP A 81 24.06 -3.61 1.55
CA ASP A 81 23.18 -3.31 2.69
C ASP A 81 21.87 -2.61 2.28
N GLU A 82 21.92 -1.76 1.26
CA GLU A 82 20.76 -1.02 0.74
C GLU A 82 19.77 -1.95 0.04
N SER A 83 20.25 -2.77 -0.89
CA SER A 83 19.40 -3.73 -1.59
C SER A 83 18.88 -4.82 -0.65
N LEU A 84 19.67 -5.25 0.35
CA LEU A 84 19.20 -6.17 1.40
C LEU A 84 18.09 -5.54 2.24
N ASN A 85 18.18 -4.25 2.56
CA ASN A 85 17.11 -3.52 3.23
C ASN A 85 15.82 -3.53 2.40
N LYS A 86 15.92 -3.26 1.09
CA LYS A 86 14.79 -3.35 0.15
C LYS A 86 14.20 -4.75 0.09
N PHE A 87 15.03 -5.79 0.01
CA PHE A 87 14.59 -7.18 0.07
C PHE A 87 13.75 -7.46 1.32
N LYS A 88 14.19 -7.01 2.50
CA LYS A 88 13.44 -7.22 3.76
C LYS A 88 12.08 -6.51 3.74
N ILE A 89 12.02 -5.29 3.20
CA ILE A 89 10.78 -4.51 3.07
C ILE A 89 9.83 -5.22 2.09
N SER A 90 10.27 -5.52 0.88
CA SER A 90 9.45 -6.22 -0.11
C SER A 90 8.97 -7.58 0.40
N ASN A 91 9.80 -8.32 1.14
CA ASN A 91 9.43 -9.61 1.72
C ASN A 91 8.34 -9.47 2.78
N LEU A 92 8.44 -8.46 3.66
CA LEU A 92 7.42 -8.16 4.66
C LEU A 92 6.06 -7.87 4.02
N VAL A 93 6.04 -7.10 2.93
CA VAL A 93 4.82 -6.71 2.22
C VAL A 93 4.22 -7.91 1.48
N ALA A 94 5.05 -8.69 0.77
CA ALA A 94 4.60 -9.91 0.10
C ALA A 94 4.00 -10.92 1.10
N LEU A 95 4.61 -11.08 2.28
CA LEU A 95 4.07 -11.94 3.34
C LEU A 95 2.71 -11.45 3.84
N LYS A 96 2.54 -10.13 4.02
CA LYS A 96 1.25 -9.55 4.39
C LYS A 96 0.19 -9.86 3.34
N ASP A 97 0.53 -9.70 2.07
CA ASP A 97 -0.40 -9.98 0.96
C ASP A 97 -0.78 -11.46 0.87
N LEU A 98 0.18 -12.37 1.09
CA LEU A 98 -0.05 -13.81 1.25
C LEU A 98 -1.05 -14.10 2.37
N TYR A 99 -0.86 -13.51 3.55
CA TYR A 99 -1.78 -13.72 4.67
C TYR A 99 -3.18 -13.16 4.39
N TYR A 100 -3.29 -12.03 3.68
CA TYR A 100 -4.58 -11.46 3.29
C TYR A 100 -5.32 -12.27 2.22
N ASN A 101 -4.61 -12.92 1.29
CA ASN A 101 -5.26 -13.78 0.29
C ASN A 101 -5.73 -15.11 0.87
N ASN A 102 -5.01 -15.65 1.86
CA ASN A 102 -5.36 -16.91 2.50
C ASN A 102 -6.53 -16.80 3.51
N LEU A 103 -6.84 -15.60 3.98
CA LEU A 103 -7.94 -15.34 4.91
C LEU A 103 -8.78 -14.17 4.40
N PRO A 104 -10.07 -14.38 4.04
CA PRO A 104 -10.93 -13.30 3.55
C PRO A 104 -10.86 -12.10 4.49
N SER A 105 -10.34 -10.98 3.99
CA SER A 105 -10.09 -9.82 4.84
C SER A 105 -11.42 -9.23 5.29
N LYS A 106 -11.58 -9.12 6.61
CA LYS A 106 -12.70 -8.41 7.24
C LYS A 106 -12.39 -6.94 7.48
N ARG A 107 -11.28 -6.43 6.92
CA ARG A 107 -10.79 -5.07 7.13
C ARG A 107 -11.24 -4.14 6.01
N LEU A 108 -11.49 -2.89 6.35
CA LEU A 108 -11.88 -1.83 5.42
C LEU A 108 -10.83 -1.65 4.32
N LEU A 109 -9.57 -1.54 4.71
CA LEU A 109 -8.45 -1.32 3.78
C LEU A 109 -7.64 -2.61 3.60
N ARG A 110 -6.91 -2.70 2.49
CA ARG A 110 -5.99 -3.79 2.17
C ARG A 110 -4.63 -3.20 1.80
N LEU A 111 -3.56 -3.78 2.33
CA LEU A 111 -2.21 -3.48 1.88
C LEU A 111 -1.84 -4.40 0.72
N GLU A 112 -1.31 -3.83 -0.35
CA GLU A 112 -0.97 -4.48 -1.60
C GLU A 112 0.49 -4.20 -1.94
N ASN A 113 1.17 -5.22 -2.45
CA ASN A 113 2.52 -5.08 -3.00
C ASN A 113 2.43 -4.53 -4.43
N THR A 114 3.49 -3.85 -4.88
CA THR A 114 3.58 -3.34 -6.26
C THR A 114 4.85 -3.81 -6.94
N LEU A 115 4.96 -3.55 -8.25
CA LEU A 115 6.17 -3.77 -9.03
C LEU A 115 7.13 -2.57 -9.00
N ASN A 116 6.76 -1.48 -8.33
CA ASN A 116 7.56 -0.27 -8.25
C ASN A 116 8.39 -0.33 -6.96
N ASP A 117 9.72 -0.18 -7.07
CA ASP A 117 10.73 -0.20 -6.00
C ASP A 117 10.21 0.12 -4.56
N CYS A 118 9.87 -0.92 -3.80
CA CYS A 118 9.32 -0.83 -2.43
C CYS A 118 8.12 0.13 -2.26
N GLU A 119 7.39 0.45 -3.34
CA GLU A 119 6.09 1.13 -3.27
C GLU A 119 5.04 0.13 -2.77
N ILE A 120 4.24 0.57 -1.80
CA ILE A 120 3.11 -0.18 -1.29
C ILE A 120 1.82 0.60 -1.51
N ILE A 121 0.72 -0.10 -1.74
CA ILE A 121 -0.61 0.50 -1.89
C ILE A 121 -1.50 0.08 -0.73
N LEU A 122 -2.15 1.04 -0.10
CA LEU A 122 -3.27 0.79 0.80
C LEU A 122 -4.55 1.15 0.05
N SER A 123 -5.41 0.17 -0.21
CA SER A 123 -6.61 0.29 -1.05
C SER A 123 -7.88 -0.05 -0.26
N LEU A 124 -9.06 0.34 -0.76
CA LEU A 124 -10.34 -0.17 -0.25
C LEU A 124 -10.47 -1.67 -0.54
N CYS A 125 -10.76 -2.47 0.49
CA CYS A 125 -10.90 -3.91 0.32
C CYS A 125 -12.24 -4.27 -0.34
N ASN A 126 -12.17 -4.76 -1.58
CA ASN A 126 -13.36 -5.20 -2.33
C ASN A 126 -14.20 -6.25 -1.57
N GLN A 127 -13.56 -7.20 -0.87
CA GLN A 127 -14.27 -8.22 -0.10
C GLN A 127 -15.07 -7.60 1.05
N TYR A 128 -14.51 -6.61 1.75
CA TYR A 128 -15.19 -5.89 2.82
C TYR A 128 -16.40 -5.11 2.30
N VAL A 129 -16.25 -4.41 1.17
CA VAL A 129 -17.34 -3.68 0.51
C VAL A 129 -18.48 -4.62 0.12
N ILE A 130 -18.17 -5.78 -0.47
CA ILE A 130 -19.16 -6.78 -0.85
C ILE A 130 -19.92 -7.32 0.38
N GLN A 131 -19.21 -7.57 1.48
CA GLN A 131 -19.80 -8.09 2.73
C GLN A 131 -20.70 -7.08 3.44
N ASN A 132 -20.43 -5.78 3.28
CA ASN A 132 -21.14 -4.69 3.97
C ASN A 132 -21.82 -3.76 2.96
N LYS A 133 -22.39 -4.32 1.88
CA LYS A 133 -22.87 -3.57 0.72
C LYS A 133 -23.82 -2.43 1.10
N GLU A 134 -24.67 -2.63 2.10
CA GLU A 134 -25.59 -1.62 2.63
C GLU A 134 -24.88 -0.36 3.14
N LEU A 135 -23.66 -0.47 3.67
CA LEU A 135 -22.90 0.67 4.18
C LEU A 135 -22.26 1.50 3.05
N PHE A 136 -22.05 0.89 1.88
CA PHE A 136 -21.40 1.49 0.72
C PHE A 136 -22.38 1.85 -0.42
N GLN A 137 -23.69 1.65 -0.23
CA GLN A 137 -24.68 2.05 -1.24
C GLN A 137 -24.88 3.56 -1.34
N ASP A 138 -24.63 4.30 -0.26
CA ASP A 138 -24.71 5.76 -0.25
C ASP A 138 -23.34 6.39 -0.55
N ARG A 139 -23.21 6.91 -1.78
CA ARG A 139 -22.00 7.62 -2.24
C ARG A 139 -21.54 8.70 -1.27
N LYS A 140 -22.45 9.38 -0.57
CA LYS A 140 -22.08 10.47 0.34
C LYS A 140 -21.43 9.95 1.62
N LEU A 141 -21.85 8.77 2.09
CA LEU A 141 -21.20 8.10 3.22
C LEU A 141 -19.85 7.52 2.82
N GLU A 142 -19.70 7.03 1.59
CA GLU A 142 -18.38 6.64 1.08
C GLU A 142 -17.40 7.81 1.05
N ILE A 143 -17.86 9.00 0.61
CA ILE A 143 -17.03 10.22 0.61
C ILE A 143 -16.61 10.58 2.04
N LEU A 144 -17.52 10.51 3.01
CA LEU A 144 -17.18 10.78 4.41
C LEU A 144 -16.12 9.79 4.94
N LEU A 145 -16.30 8.49 4.65
CA LEU A 145 -15.34 7.46 5.03
C LEU A 145 -13.97 7.69 4.36
N GLU A 146 -13.96 8.15 3.12
CA GLU A 146 -12.74 8.53 2.41
C GLU A 146 -12.00 9.66 3.13
N VAL A 147 -12.71 10.75 3.47
CA VAL A 147 -12.14 11.91 4.18
C VAL A 147 -11.61 11.52 5.56
N ILE A 148 -12.31 10.66 6.30
CA ILE A 148 -11.84 10.14 7.58
C ILE A 148 -10.58 9.30 7.39
N SER A 149 -10.58 8.42 6.38
CA SER A 149 -9.47 7.50 6.11
C SER A 149 -8.21 8.25 5.71
N ILE A 150 -8.28 9.22 4.79
CA ILE A 150 -7.12 10.02 4.39
C ILE A 150 -6.57 10.84 5.56
N THR A 151 -7.44 11.39 6.43
CA THR A 151 -7.01 12.17 7.60
C THR A 151 -6.19 11.31 8.57
N GLU A 152 -6.69 10.11 8.89
CA GLU A 152 -6.04 9.21 9.84
C GLU A 152 -4.76 8.58 9.23
N VAL A 153 -4.77 8.25 7.94
CA VAL A 153 -3.59 7.76 7.21
C VAL A 153 -2.51 8.85 7.13
N ARG A 154 -2.88 10.09 6.80
CA ARG A 154 -1.94 11.22 6.73
C ARG A 154 -1.22 11.41 8.06
N LYS A 155 -1.99 11.46 9.15
CA LYS A 155 -1.42 11.64 10.48
C LYS A 155 -0.36 10.58 10.80
N LEU A 156 -0.66 9.32 10.52
CA LEU A 156 0.30 8.23 10.71
C LEU A 156 1.55 8.39 9.81
N SER A 157 1.35 8.80 8.56
CA SER A 157 2.43 9.02 7.60
C SER A 157 3.37 10.15 8.04
N GLU A 158 2.81 11.26 8.54
CA GLU A 158 3.54 12.41 9.06
C GLU A 158 4.33 12.07 10.33
N GLU A 159 3.74 11.31 11.26
CA GLU A 159 4.41 10.83 12.49
C GLU A 159 5.68 10.01 12.18
N ARG A 160 5.72 9.33 11.03
CA ARG A 160 6.84 8.48 10.59
C ARG A 160 7.70 9.10 9.49
N ALA A 161 7.40 10.33 9.06
CA ALA A 161 8.03 11.00 7.92
C ALA A 161 8.05 10.15 6.63
N ILE A 162 7.00 9.36 6.41
CA ILE A 162 6.83 8.55 5.20
C ILE A 162 5.98 9.35 4.22
N PRO A 163 6.47 9.66 3.01
CA PRO A 163 5.67 10.33 2.00
C PRO A 163 4.63 9.38 1.43
N PHE A 164 3.44 9.90 1.15
CA PHE A 164 2.41 9.17 0.42
C PHE A 164 1.68 10.09 -0.54
N VAL A 165 1.10 9.49 -1.57
CA VAL A 165 0.24 10.15 -2.53
C VAL A 165 -1.11 9.46 -2.59
N MET A 166 -2.15 10.23 -2.85
CA MET A 166 -3.49 9.70 -3.09
C MET A 166 -3.88 9.96 -4.55
N LYS A 167 -3.74 8.94 -5.39
CA LYS A 167 -4.00 9.06 -6.84
C LYS A 167 -5.49 8.95 -7.18
N GLN A 168 -6.25 8.26 -6.33
CA GLN A 168 -7.68 7.97 -6.48
C GLN A 168 -8.35 7.82 -5.10
N PRO A 169 -9.70 7.90 -5.02
CA PRO A 169 -10.45 7.57 -3.82
C PRO A 169 -10.01 6.25 -3.19
N PHE A 170 -9.72 6.27 -1.89
CA PHE A 170 -9.21 5.13 -1.12
C PHE A 170 -7.93 4.45 -1.64
N ILE A 171 -7.16 5.05 -2.54
CA ILE A 171 -5.87 4.49 -3.01
C ILE A 171 -4.73 5.37 -2.52
N PHE A 172 -4.05 4.91 -1.47
CA PHE A 172 -2.89 5.55 -0.87
C PHE A 172 -1.63 4.80 -1.30
N SER A 173 -0.69 5.46 -1.99
CA SER A 173 0.59 4.87 -2.38
C SER A 173 1.71 5.48 -1.52
N PHE A 174 2.51 4.63 -0.89
CA PHE A 174 3.63 5.00 -0.03
C PHE A 174 4.93 4.55 -0.66
N ASP A 175 5.94 5.41 -0.63
CA ASP A 175 7.29 5.08 -1.10
C ASP A 175 8.17 4.72 0.09
N LEU A 176 8.61 3.45 0.14
CA LEU A 176 9.51 2.93 1.17
C LEU A 176 10.94 2.69 0.64
N SER A 177 11.26 3.07 -0.60
CA SER A 177 12.55 2.79 -1.26
C SER A 177 13.76 3.33 -0.48
N ASN A 178 13.58 4.46 0.22
CA ASN A 178 14.61 5.14 1.01
C ASN A 178 14.39 4.99 2.53
N VAL A 179 13.51 4.08 2.96
CA VAL A 179 13.15 3.88 4.36
C VAL A 179 13.89 2.69 4.94
N LYS A 180 14.38 2.78 6.18
CA LYS A 180 14.99 1.64 6.88
C LYS A 180 13.95 0.58 7.21
N PHE A 181 14.33 -0.70 7.14
CA PHE A 181 13.45 -1.83 7.38
C PHE A 181 12.71 -1.75 8.72
N GLU A 182 13.38 -1.32 9.80
CA GLU A 182 12.76 -1.23 11.13
C GLU A 182 11.62 -0.20 11.13
N VAL A 183 11.82 0.94 10.45
CA VAL A 183 10.80 2.00 10.32
C VAL A 183 9.64 1.53 9.46
N ALA A 184 9.94 0.87 8.33
CA ALA A 184 8.92 0.30 7.45
C ALA A 184 8.09 -0.78 8.17
N TYR A 185 8.75 -1.63 8.97
CA TYR A 185 8.08 -2.66 9.77
C TYR A 185 7.11 -2.05 10.78
N GLU A 186 7.57 -1.08 11.57
CA GLU A 186 6.70 -0.41 12.54
C GLU A 186 5.53 0.32 11.86
N PHE A 187 5.80 1.01 10.75
CA PHE A 187 4.78 1.70 9.97
C PHE A 187 3.68 0.74 9.46
N ILE A 188 4.07 -0.41 8.90
CA ILE A 188 3.12 -1.43 8.42
C ILE A 188 2.31 -2.02 9.59
N GLN A 189 2.90 -2.20 10.77
CA GLN A 189 2.17 -2.64 11.95
C GLN A 189 1.17 -1.59 12.46
N ASP A 190 1.54 -0.31 12.40
CA ASP A 190 0.66 0.78 12.81
C ASP A 190 -0.47 1.02 11.80
N LEU A 191 -0.22 0.81 10.50
CA LEU A 191 -1.25 0.77 9.46
C LEU A 191 -2.30 -0.30 9.74
N ASP A 192 -1.88 -1.51 10.14
CA ASP A 192 -2.79 -2.59 10.51
C ASP A 192 -3.68 -2.20 11.71
N LYS A 193 -3.09 -1.62 12.76
CA LYS A 193 -3.84 -1.15 13.93
C LYS A 193 -4.81 -0.03 13.58
N LEU A 194 -4.39 0.89 12.71
CA LEU A 194 -5.25 1.97 12.21
C LEU A 194 -6.43 1.40 11.45
N ASN A 195 -6.17 0.48 10.53
CA ASN A 195 -7.19 -0.16 9.72
C ASN A 195 -8.19 -0.96 10.57
N ASP A 196 -7.73 -1.68 11.59
CA ASP A 196 -8.62 -2.34 12.55
C ASP A 196 -9.54 -1.34 13.27
N LYS A 197 -8.99 -0.20 13.72
CA LYS A 197 -9.78 0.87 14.36
C LYS A 197 -10.79 1.47 13.39
N LEU A 198 -10.40 1.76 12.15
CA LEU A 198 -11.29 2.31 11.12
C LEU A 198 -12.42 1.34 10.80
N THR A 199 -12.07 0.08 10.53
CA THR A 199 -13.01 -1.01 10.25
C THR A 199 -14.09 -1.12 11.33
N LEU A 200 -13.70 -1.11 12.61
CA LEU A 200 -14.63 -1.19 13.74
C LEU A 200 -15.51 0.06 13.88
N ARG A 201 -15.07 1.21 13.37
CA ARG A 201 -15.82 2.47 13.42
C ARG A 201 -16.82 2.61 12.27
N VAL A 202 -16.63 1.93 11.14
CA VAL A 202 -17.48 2.09 9.94
C VAL A 202 -18.99 2.02 10.26
N PRO A 203 -19.51 1.01 10.98
CA PRO A 203 -20.95 0.94 11.28
C PRO A 203 -21.44 2.13 12.12
N LYS A 204 -20.63 2.55 13.10
CA LYS A 204 -20.96 3.69 13.97
C LYS A 204 -20.92 5.01 13.21
N ILE A 205 -19.98 5.17 12.29
CA ILE A 205 -19.92 6.35 11.40
C ILE A 205 -21.17 6.40 10.54
N TYR A 206 -21.56 5.27 9.94
CA TYR A 206 -22.76 5.16 9.12
C TYR A 206 -24.01 5.57 9.91
N GLU A 207 -24.24 4.97 11.08
CA GLU A 207 -25.38 5.30 11.95
C GLU A 207 -25.41 6.78 12.35
N TYR A 208 -24.25 7.36 12.68
CA TYR A 208 -24.15 8.77 13.09
C TYR A 208 -24.39 9.75 11.94
N ALA A 209 -23.93 9.40 10.74
CA ALA A 209 -23.83 10.30 9.60
C ALA A 209 -25.05 10.28 8.69
N VAL A 210 -25.87 9.21 8.69
CA VAL A 210 -26.95 9.00 7.70
C VAL A 210 -27.90 10.20 7.58
N ASP A 211 -28.22 10.87 8.69
CA ASP A 211 -29.12 12.04 8.68
C ASP A 211 -28.38 13.37 8.49
N LYS A 212 -27.11 13.46 8.93
CA LYS A 212 -26.31 14.70 8.83
C LYS A 212 -25.82 14.94 7.42
N VAL A 213 -25.49 13.86 6.73
CA VAL A 213 -25.00 13.90 5.34
C VAL A 213 -26.11 14.33 4.37
N LYS A 214 -27.39 14.20 4.75
CA LYS A 214 -28.52 14.78 4.00
C LYS A 214 -28.46 16.30 3.95
N ILE A 215 -27.98 16.97 5.00
CA ILE A 215 -27.82 18.44 5.03
C ILE A 215 -26.73 18.86 4.02
N LEU A 216 -25.73 18.00 3.81
CA LEU A 216 -24.63 18.22 2.87
C LEU A 216 -24.97 17.80 1.43
N ASP A 217 -26.23 17.50 1.11
CA ASP A 217 -26.62 16.97 -0.19
C ASP A 217 -26.17 17.86 -1.36
N LYS A 218 -26.40 19.18 -1.27
CA LYS A 218 -25.98 20.11 -2.31
C LYS A 218 -24.47 20.10 -2.54
N LEU A 219 -23.69 19.97 -1.47
CA LEU A 219 -22.22 19.96 -1.54
C LEU A 219 -21.74 18.63 -2.15
N LEU A 220 -22.16 17.52 -1.56
CA LEU A 220 -21.67 16.19 -1.94
C LEU A 220 -22.19 15.71 -3.29
N SER A 221 -23.33 16.23 -3.76
CA SER A 221 -23.86 15.97 -5.09
C SER A 221 -23.26 16.86 -6.17
N SER A 222 -22.71 18.03 -5.82
CA SER A 222 -22.09 18.95 -6.80
C SER A 222 -20.59 18.74 -6.98
N ILE A 223 -19.93 18.04 -6.04
CA ILE A 223 -18.50 17.78 -6.08
C ILE A 223 -18.17 16.52 -6.89
N ASP A 224 -17.24 16.67 -7.83
CA ASP A 224 -16.52 15.54 -8.41
C ASP A 224 -15.61 14.88 -7.36
N ARG A 225 -15.75 13.56 -7.20
CA ARG A 225 -15.07 12.82 -6.12
C ARG A 225 -13.56 12.92 -6.22
N LYS A 226 -13.00 12.85 -7.44
CA LYS A 226 -11.55 12.98 -7.67
C LYS A 226 -11.04 14.37 -7.27
N SER A 227 -11.83 15.41 -7.55
CA SER A 227 -11.52 16.77 -7.13
C SER A 227 -11.54 16.90 -5.60
N LEU A 228 -12.49 16.25 -4.91
CA LEU A 228 -12.51 16.21 -3.44
C LEU A 228 -11.31 15.47 -2.86
N THR A 229 -10.91 14.35 -3.46
CA THR A 229 -9.70 13.62 -3.09
C THR A 229 -8.48 14.54 -3.14
N ASN A 230 -8.33 15.29 -4.23
CA ASN A 230 -7.23 16.25 -4.39
C ASN A 230 -7.28 17.36 -3.33
N VAL A 231 -8.44 17.95 -3.07
CA VAL A 231 -8.62 18.98 -2.03
C VAL A 231 -8.25 18.40 -0.67
N SER A 232 -8.82 17.25 -0.29
CA SER A 232 -8.51 16.57 0.98
C SER A 232 -7.04 16.17 1.09
N PHE A 233 -6.37 15.95 -0.04
CA PHE A 233 -4.94 15.66 -0.08
C PHE A 233 -4.06 16.92 0.05
N VAL A 234 -4.47 18.04 -0.53
CA VAL A 234 -3.71 19.30 -0.49
C VAL A 234 -3.85 19.97 0.87
N PHE A 235 -5.06 20.03 1.41
CA PHE A 235 -5.30 20.64 2.71
C PHE A 235 -4.96 19.64 3.83
N THR A 236 -4.11 20.07 4.76
CA THR A 236 -3.64 19.28 5.91
C THR A 236 -4.74 19.05 6.94
N SER A 237 -5.71 19.96 7.01
CA SER A 237 -6.89 19.85 7.86
C SER A 237 -8.13 20.49 7.20
N ILE A 238 -9.31 20.15 7.71
CA ILE A 238 -10.56 20.83 7.31
C ILE A 238 -10.54 22.30 7.74
N ASP A 239 -9.89 22.62 8.86
CA ASP A 239 -9.79 23.99 9.37
C ASP A 239 -8.97 24.89 8.42
N ASP A 240 -7.90 24.35 7.81
CA ASP A 240 -7.10 25.06 6.81
C ASP A 240 -7.95 25.40 5.57
N LEU A 241 -8.74 24.43 5.09
CA LEU A 241 -9.67 24.65 3.97
C LEU A 241 -10.73 25.71 4.32
N ILE A 242 -11.30 25.67 5.54
CA ILE A 242 -12.29 26.65 5.98
C ILE A 242 -11.66 28.05 6.02
N ALA A 243 -10.44 28.19 6.54
CA ALA A 243 -9.74 29.47 6.61
C ALA A 243 -9.52 30.09 5.23
N GLU A 244 -9.06 29.30 4.25
CA GLU A 244 -8.89 29.80 2.87
C GLU A 244 -10.22 30.14 2.20
N LEU A 245 -11.29 29.36 2.44
CA LEU A 245 -12.62 29.66 1.91
C LEU A 245 -13.23 30.93 2.51
N ILE A 246 -13.00 31.21 3.80
CA ILE A 246 -13.40 32.46 4.44
C ILE A 246 -12.66 33.63 3.79
N TYR A 247 -11.34 33.53 3.65
CA TYR A 247 -10.55 34.58 3.01
C TYR A 247 -10.97 34.83 1.56
N PHE A 248 -11.29 33.77 0.80
CA PHE A 248 -11.81 33.89 -0.55
C PHE A 248 -13.16 34.60 -0.60
N LYS A 249 -14.07 34.29 0.35
CA LYS A 249 -15.35 34.99 0.50
C LYS A 249 -15.14 36.49 0.73
N ASP A 250 -14.24 36.85 1.64
CA ASP A 250 -13.95 38.25 1.98
C ASP A 250 -13.44 39.03 0.75
N ILE A 251 -12.56 38.43 -0.06
CA ILE A 251 -12.10 39.02 -1.33
C ILE A 251 -13.26 39.28 -2.31
N ILE A 252 -14.19 38.32 -2.44
CA ILE A 252 -15.34 38.48 -3.33
C ILE A 252 -16.24 39.62 -2.85
N GLU A 253 -16.50 39.71 -1.54
CA GLU A 253 -17.31 40.78 -0.96
C GLU A 253 -16.64 42.15 -1.14
N GLU A 254 -15.31 42.24 -0.99
CA GLU A 254 -14.56 43.45 -1.32
C GLU A 254 -14.73 43.84 -2.79
N ILE A 255 -14.61 42.88 -3.72
CA ILE A 255 -14.77 43.14 -5.16
C ILE A 255 -16.19 43.60 -5.50
N GLU A 256 -17.22 42.95 -4.96
CA GLU A 256 -18.62 43.33 -5.20
C GLU A 256 -18.92 44.76 -4.70
N SER A 257 -18.23 45.20 -3.65
CA SER A 257 -18.34 46.58 -3.14
C SER A 257 -17.61 47.64 -3.97
N LEU A 258 -16.73 47.25 -4.91
CA LEU A 258 -16.07 48.19 -5.82
C LEU A 258 -17.00 48.70 -6.94
N ASP A 259 -18.07 47.95 -7.21
CA ASP A 259 -19.07 48.27 -8.23
C ASP A 259 -20.29 49.02 -7.66
N GLU A 260 -20.31 49.32 -6.36
CA GLU A 260 -21.25 50.25 -5.69
C GLU A 260 -20.69 51.68 -5.60
#